data_AF-A0A1D6I0T7-F1
#
_entry.id   AF-A0A1D6I0T7-F1
#
_cell.length_a   1.000
_cell.length_b   1.000
_cell.length_c   1.000
_cell.angle_alpha   90.00
_cell.angle_beta   90.00
_cell.angle_gamma   90.00
#
_symmetry.space_group_name_H-M   'P 1'
#
loop_
_entity.id
_entity.type
_entity.pdbx_description
1 polymer ?
#
loop_
_entity_poly.entity_id
_entity_poly.type
_entity_poly.pdbx_seq_one_letter_code
_entity_poly.pdbx_strand_id
1 'polypeptide(L)'
;MVSLQRYTKALSSQQRAMLVEKSRQKPQERMRVVTDAVKSNMYDDDPILSSCGIEIEKQLTRVDARVLSAPALVVGNSEDCIPNRGRWNYNNKRLFDPVKIERWAIVNFSARCDMSRISRELINCGRSKGIFIECPHSLVDEDSQSRRCSPVERVEKMFEKVKASLPGPPEFLLCLLPERKNCDIYGPWKKKNLHEMGIVTQCIAPSNKMNDQYFTNVLLKINAKLGGMNSKLALEHRQMIPVVTQIPTLILGMDVSHGSPGRADIPSIAASHSLNEQQAQ
;
A
#
# COMPACT_ATOMS: atom_id res chain seq x y z
N MET A 1 23.54 -23.63 26.40
CA MET A 1 23.16 -22.69 25.32
C MET A 1 24.28 -21.66 25.23
N VAL A 2 24.93 -21.49 24.09
CA VAL A 2 26.02 -20.49 23.94
C VAL A 2 25.39 -19.11 23.77
N SER A 3 25.87 -18.11 24.50
CA SER A 3 25.36 -16.73 24.44
C SER A 3 25.70 -16.06 23.11
N LEU A 4 24.96 -14.99 22.77
CA LEU A 4 25.22 -14.10 21.63
C LEU A 4 25.16 -14.74 20.22
N GLN A 5 24.51 -15.90 20.08
CA GLN A 5 24.22 -16.45 18.75
C GLN A 5 23.08 -15.68 18.06
N ARG A 6 23.36 -15.08 16.90
CA ARG A 6 22.37 -14.33 16.10
C ARG A 6 21.27 -15.26 15.58
N TYR A 7 20.01 -14.87 15.76
CA TYR A 7 18.87 -15.55 15.13
C TYR A 7 18.75 -15.15 13.66
N THR A 8 18.85 -16.12 12.75
CA THR A 8 18.89 -15.90 11.29
C THR A 8 17.59 -16.25 10.57
N LYS A 9 16.65 -16.93 11.23
CA LYS A 9 15.38 -17.34 10.63
C LYS A 9 14.38 -16.18 10.60
N ALA A 10 13.39 -16.30 9.72
CA ALA A 10 12.30 -15.32 9.67
C ALA A 10 11.48 -15.33 10.97
N LEU A 11 11.29 -14.15 11.55
CA LEU A 11 10.44 -13.99 12.74
C LEU A 11 8.97 -14.22 12.40
N SER A 12 8.22 -14.84 13.32
CA SER A 12 6.77 -14.98 13.24
C SER A 12 6.07 -13.63 13.31
N SER A 13 4.80 -13.56 12.88
CA SER A 13 4.00 -12.33 12.92
C SER A 13 3.93 -11.71 14.33
N GLN A 14 3.87 -12.53 15.37
CA GLN A 14 3.86 -12.08 16.77
C GLN A 14 5.24 -11.58 17.21
N GLN A 15 6.30 -12.32 16.88
CA GLN A 15 7.68 -11.91 17.20
C GLN A 15 8.05 -10.60 16.51
N ARG A 16 7.66 -10.41 15.24
CA ARG A 16 7.86 -9.14 14.52
C ARG A 16 7.13 -7.99 15.20
N ALA A 17 5.87 -8.19 15.60
CA ALA A 17 5.10 -7.16 16.29
C ALA A 17 5.75 -6.77 17.63
N MET A 18 6.18 -7.77 18.40
CA MET A 18 6.89 -7.54 19.66
C MET A 18 8.22 -6.82 19.44
N LEU A 19 8.99 -7.21 18.43
CA LEU A 19 10.25 -6.55 18.10
C LEU A 19 10.04 -5.08 17.74
N VAL A 20 9.06 -4.78 16.86
CA VAL A 20 8.73 -3.41 16.48
C VAL A 20 8.32 -2.58 17.69
N GLU A 21 7.49 -3.11 18.59
CA GLU A 21 7.08 -2.39 19.79
C GLU A 21 8.27 -2.13 20.72
N LYS A 22 9.12 -3.13 20.96
CA LYS A 22 10.30 -3.00 21.84
C LYS A 22 11.41 -2.13 21.26
N SER A 23 11.52 -2.05 19.94
CA SER A 23 12.52 -1.22 19.26
C SER A 23 12.04 0.21 19.00
N ARG A 24 10.79 0.55 19.34
CA ARG A 24 10.25 1.89 19.12
C ARG A 24 10.83 2.87 20.14
N GLN A 25 11.56 3.87 19.65
CA GLN A 25 12.14 4.93 20.47
C GLN A 25 11.74 6.31 19.93
N LYS A 26 11.46 7.26 20.82
CA LYS A 26 11.23 8.65 20.41
C LYS A 26 12.55 9.29 19.96
N PRO A 27 12.54 10.27 19.05
CA PRO A 27 13.77 10.90 18.56
C PRO A 27 14.72 11.38 19.67
N GLN A 28 14.20 12.04 20.71
CA GLN A 28 15.00 12.52 21.83
C GLN A 28 15.67 11.39 22.63
N GLU A 29 14.97 10.29 22.83
CA GLU A 29 15.50 9.11 23.52
C GLU A 29 16.58 8.43 22.67
N ARG A 30 16.33 8.28 21.36
CA ARG A 30 17.32 7.73 20.43
C ARG A 30 18.59 8.60 20.37
N MET A 31 18.45 9.92 20.37
CA MET A 31 19.60 10.84 20.43
C MET A 31 20.41 10.62 21.71
N ARG A 32 19.76 10.52 22.87
CA ARG A 32 20.42 10.24 24.15
C ARG A 32 21.16 8.90 24.12
N VAL A 33 20.49 7.83 23.71
CA VAL A 33 21.10 6.49 23.61
C VAL A 33 22.36 6.50 22.74
N VAL A 34 22.33 7.20 21.59
CA VAL A 34 23.50 7.29 20.71
C VAL A 34 24.61 8.13 21.34
N THR A 35 24.29 9.31 21.89
CA THR A 35 25.28 10.17 22.55
C THR A 35 25.93 9.47 23.76
N ASP A 36 25.14 8.77 24.55
CA ASP A 36 25.63 8.05 25.73
C ASP A 36 26.49 6.85 25.33
N ALA A 37 26.12 6.13 24.26
CA ALA A 37 26.93 5.03 23.73
C ALA A 37 28.30 5.50 23.22
N VAL A 38 28.35 6.64 22.52
CA VAL A 38 29.63 7.22 22.07
C VAL A 38 30.51 7.59 23.26
N LYS A 39 29.93 8.18 24.31
CA LYS A 39 30.65 8.53 25.54
C LYS A 39 31.13 7.29 26.29
N SER A 40 30.30 6.25 26.42
CA SER A 40 30.63 5.04 27.18
C SER A 40 31.67 4.17 26.50
N ASN A 41 31.78 4.24 25.16
CA ASN A 41 32.74 3.44 24.40
C ASN A 41 34.18 3.99 24.50
N MET A 42 34.38 5.19 25.05
CA MET A 42 35.70 5.77 25.32
C MET A 42 36.66 5.64 24.13
N TYR A 43 36.19 5.98 22.92
CA TYR A 43 36.98 5.79 21.69
C TYR A 43 38.33 6.54 21.70
N ASP A 44 38.44 7.62 22.45
CA ASP A 44 39.69 8.38 22.62
C ASP A 44 40.79 7.56 23.33
N ASP A 45 40.40 6.53 24.10
CA ASP A 45 41.32 5.63 24.81
C ASP A 45 41.76 4.44 23.92
N ASP A 46 41.24 4.32 22.69
CA ASP A 46 41.62 3.24 21.78
C ASP A 46 43.04 3.50 21.22
N PRO A 47 44.01 2.60 21.49
CA PRO A 47 45.40 2.80 21.11
C PRO A 47 45.61 2.81 19.59
N ILE A 48 44.75 2.13 18.83
CA ILE A 48 44.82 2.13 17.36
C ILE A 48 44.35 3.47 16.84
N LEU A 49 43.20 3.96 17.31
CA LEU A 49 42.66 5.27 16.87
C LEU A 49 43.61 6.42 17.23
N SER A 50 44.17 6.40 18.45
CA SER A 50 45.15 7.37 18.90
C SER A 50 46.43 7.34 18.06
N SER A 51 46.95 6.15 17.72
CA SER A 51 48.14 6.00 16.87
C SER A 51 47.94 6.53 15.44
N CYS A 52 46.69 6.56 14.97
CA CYS A 52 46.30 7.12 13.68
C CYS A 52 45.94 8.62 13.74
N GLY A 53 46.00 9.27 14.91
CA GLY A 53 45.62 10.68 15.07
C GLY A 53 44.14 10.95 14.85
N ILE A 54 43.28 9.95 15.12
CA ILE A 54 41.82 10.06 14.96
C ILE A 54 41.20 10.52 16.29
N GLU A 55 40.45 11.61 16.26
CA GLU A 55 39.65 12.10 17.38
C GLU A 55 38.15 12.01 17.06
N ILE A 56 37.33 11.60 18.03
CA ILE A 56 35.88 11.43 17.83
C ILE A 56 35.10 12.46 18.64
N GLU A 57 34.35 13.32 17.93
CA GLU A 57 33.43 14.28 18.56
C GLU A 57 32.29 13.54 19.29
N LYS A 58 32.03 13.96 20.54
CA LYS A 58 31.06 13.33 21.45
C LYS A 58 29.66 13.90 21.31
N GLN A 59 29.53 15.04 20.63
CA GLN A 59 28.26 15.69 20.33
C GLN A 59 27.79 15.38 18.92
N LEU A 60 26.47 15.36 18.73
CA LEU A 60 25.90 15.22 17.39
C LEU A 60 26.18 16.48 16.57
N THR A 61 26.65 16.29 15.34
CA THR A 61 26.86 17.38 14.38
C THR A 61 25.58 18.18 14.17
N ARG A 62 25.67 19.50 14.29
CA ARG A 62 24.55 20.42 14.01
C ARG A 62 24.53 20.76 12.54
N VAL A 63 23.34 20.75 11.95
CA VAL A 63 23.14 21.04 10.53
C VAL A 63 21.97 21.98 10.42
N ASP A 64 22.15 23.07 9.66
CA ASP A 64 21.05 23.97 9.32
C ASP A 64 20.11 23.29 8.33
N ALA A 65 18.81 23.29 8.64
CA ALA A 65 17.79 22.65 7.84
C ALA A 65 16.69 23.63 7.46
N ARG A 66 16.00 23.35 6.34
CA ARG A 66 14.84 24.12 5.88
C ARG A 66 13.59 23.24 5.90
N VAL A 67 12.47 23.82 6.33
CA VAL A 67 11.15 23.18 6.24
C VAL A 67 10.46 23.74 5.00
N LEU A 68 10.29 22.90 3.98
CA LEU A 68 9.58 23.27 2.76
C LEU A 68 8.07 23.35 3.02
N SER A 69 7.41 24.33 2.41
CA SER A 69 5.94 24.41 2.42
C SER A 69 5.33 23.22 1.71
N ALA A 70 4.32 22.61 2.31
CA ALA A 70 3.61 21.50 1.69
C ALA A 70 2.84 21.99 0.45
N PRO A 71 2.93 21.29 -0.70
CA PRO A 71 2.13 21.66 -1.86
C PRO A 71 0.65 21.41 -1.56
N ALA A 72 -0.22 22.34 -2.00
CA ALA A 72 -1.66 22.13 -1.96
C ALA A 72 -2.06 21.09 -3.01
N LEU A 73 -3.13 20.35 -2.70
CA LEU A 73 -3.77 19.41 -3.61
C LEU A 73 -5.09 20.00 -4.10
N VAL A 74 -5.51 19.63 -5.29
CA VAL A 74 -6.87 19.87 -5.81
C VAL A 74 -7.58 18.52 -5.85
N VAL A 75 -8.78 18.48 -5.27
CA VAL A 75 -9.66 17.31 -5.25
C VAL A 75 -10.92 17.58 -6.10
N GLY A 76 -11.94 16.70 -6.01
CA GLY A 76 -13.18 16.88 -6.75
C GLY A 76 -13.84 18.24 -6.52
N ASN A 77 -14.58 18.71 -7.51
CA ASN A 77 -15.18 20.06 -7.54
C ASN A 77 -14.15 21.21 -7.49
N SER A 78 -12.90 20.95 -7.86
CA SER A 78 -11.80 21.95 -7.81
C SER A 78 -11.55 22.51 -6.40
N GLU A 79 -11.85 21.73 -5.36
CA GLU A 79 -11.62 22.14 -3.98
C GLU A 79 -10.14 21.97 -3.59
N ASP A 80 -9.60 22.95 -2.88
CA ASP A 80 -8.24 22.86 -2.32
C ASP A 80 -8.20 21.93 -1.09
N CYS A 81 -7.21 21.06 -1.05
CA CYS A 81 -6.89 20.19 0.07
C CYS A 81 -5.44 20.44 0.50
N ILE A 82 -5.29 21.16 1.61
CA ILE A 82 -3.97 21.57 2.13
C ILE A 82 -3.47 20.51 3.13
N PRO A 83 -2.33 19.86 2.87
CA PRO A 83 -1.73 18.94 3.83
C PRO A 83 -1.28 19.66 5.10
N ASN A 84 -1.55 19.06 6.25
CA ASN A 84 -1.07 19.53 7.55
C ASN A 84 -0.13 18.48 8.15
N ARG A 85 1.13 18.88 8.44
CA ARG A 85 2.18 17.98 8.98
C ARG A 85 2.29 16.66 8.18
N GLY A 86 2.25 16.77 6.85
CA GLY A 86 2.34 15.64 5.93
C GLY A 86 1.11 14.74 5.88
N ARG A 87 -0.05 15.20 6.36
CA ARG A 87 -1.30 14.42 6.36
C ARG A 87 -2.47 15.22 5.80
N TRP A 88 -3.35 14.53 5.11
CA TRP A 88 -4.65 15.03 4.66
C TRP A 88 -5.66 13.88 4.66
N ASN A 89 -6.95 14.20 4.53
CA ASN A 89 -8.02 13.22 4.44
C ASN A 89 -9.10 13.67 3.46
N TYR A 90 -9.94 12.73 3.05
CA TYR A 90 -11.08 12.97 2.17
C TYR A 90 -12.39 13.13 2.95
N ASN A 91 -12.34 13.60 4.20
CA ASN A 91 -13.56 13.92 4.94
C ASN A 91 -14.28 15.06 4.23
N ASN A 92 -15.55 14.83 3.88
CA ASN A 92 -16.39 15.75 3.12
C ASN A 92 -15.79 16.21 1.77
N LYS A 93 -14.91 15.41 1.16
CA LYS A 93 -14.29 15.69 -0.14
C LYS A 93 -14.58 14.58 -1.14
N ARG A 94 -14.66 14.95 -2.42
CA ARG A 94 -14.78 14.02 -3.55
C ARG A 94 -13.44 13.82 -4.25
N LEU A 95 -13.31 12.76 -5.03
CA LEU A 95 -12.11 12.51 -5.83
C LEU A 95 -12.07 13.46 -7.04
N PHE A 96 -10.86 13.78 -7.51
CA PHE A 96 -10.62 14.68 -8.64
C PHE A 96 -11.25 14.18 -9.94
N ASP A 97 -10.95 12.93 -10.31
CA ASP A 97 -11.53 12.24 -11.46
C ASP A 97 -12.01 10.84 -11.01
N PRO A 98 -13.28 10.72 -10.57
CA PRO A 98 -13.85 9.47 -10.10
C PRO A 98 -14.30 8.58 -11.26
N VAL A 99 -13.94 7.30 -11.20
CA VAL A 99 -14.44 6.29 -12.15
C VAL A 99 -15.93 5.96 -11.93
N LYS A 100 -16.53 5.36 -12.97
CA LYS A 100 -17.83 4.67 -12.87
C LYS A 100 -17.58 3.16 -12.83
N ILE A 101 -18.26 2.45 -11.94
CA ILE A 101 -18.13 0.99 -11.76
C ILE A 101 -19.51 0.37 -11.94
N GLU A 102 -19.72 -0.29 -13.07
CA GLU A 102 -21.03 -0.80 -13.46
C GLU A 102 -21.04 -2.34 -13.41
N ARG A 103 -20.04 -2.98 -14.02
CA ARG A 103 -19.94 -4.44 -14.10
C ARG A 103 -18.91 -4.97 -13.11
N TRP A 104 -19.33 -5.23 -11.88
CA TRP A 104 -18.45 -5.78 -10.85
C TRP A 104 -19.13 -6.88 -10.04
N ALA A 105 -18.31 -7.68 -9.35
CA ALA A 105 -18.77 -8.73 -8.46
C ALA A 105 -17.92 -8.81 -7.19
N ILE A 106 -18.50 -9.43 -6.16
CA ILE A 106 -17.79 -9.77 -4.93
C ILE A 106 -17.53 -11.28 -4.92
N VAL A 107 -16.30 -11.67 -4.64
CA VAL A 107 -15.92 -13.07 -4.44
C VAL A 107 -15.46 -13.29 -3.01
N ASN A 108 -15.92 -14.34 -2.38
CA ASN A 108 -15.62 -14.62 -0.97
C ASN A 108 -14.95 -15.99 -0.81
N PHE A 109 -13.65 -15.97 -0.47
CA PHE A 109 -12.88 -17.17 -0.15
C PHE A 109 -13.09 -17.60 1.31
N SER A 110 -14.37 -17.77 1.67
CA SER A 110 -14.78 -18.22 3.01
C SER A 110 -14.45 -17.25 4.16
N ALA A 111 -14.35 -15.96 3.88
CA ALA A 111 -14.29 -14.95 4.93
C ALA A 111 -15.62 -14.90 5.70
N ARG A 112 -15.53 -14.78 7.03
CA ARG A 112 -16.70 -14.65 7.91
C ARG A 112 -17.20 -13.22 7.87
N CYS A 113 -18.11 -12.92 6.95
CA CYS A 113 -18.67 -11.60 6.77
C CYS A 113 -20.04 -11.62 6.07
N ASP A 114 -20.73 -10.49 6.14
CA ASP A 114 -21.93 -10.22 5.33
C ASP A 114 -21.49 -9.46 4.07
N MET A 115 -21.50 -10.14 2.92
CA MET A 115 -21.14 -9.55 1.63
C MET A 115 -22.10 -8.43 1.22
N SER A 116 -23.40 -8.58 1.51
CA SER A 116 -24.41 -7.59 1.19
C SER A 116 -24.20 -6.31 1.99
N ARG A 117 -23.83 -6.43 3.28
CA ARG A 117 -23.45 -5.27 4.10
C ARG A 117 -22.20 -4.58 3.56
N ILE A 118 -21.14 -5.34 3.27
CA ILE A 118 -19.88 -4.79 2.71
C ILE A 118 -20.15 -4.07 1.38
N SER A 119 -20.96 -4.67 0.51
CA SER A 119 -21.38 -4.07 -0.76
C SER A 119 -22.07 -2.72 -0.55
N ARG A 120 -23.09 -2.67 0.31
CA ARG A 120 -23.83 -1.43 0.62
C ARG A 120 -22.93 -0.36 1.23
N GLU A 121 -22.06 -0.72 2.18
CA GLU A 121 -21.14 0.23 2.81
C GLU A 121 -20.13 0.79 1.80
N LEU A 122 -19.60 -0.06 0.91
CA LEU A 122 -18.70 0.36 -0.16
C LEU A 122 -19.40 1.31 -1.15
N ILE A 123 -20.62 0.99 -1.60
CA ILE A 123 -21.41 1.83 -2.52
C ILE A 123 -21.74 3.17 -1.87
N ASN A 124 -22.22 3.17 -0.63
CA ASN A 124 -22.55 4.39 0.10
C ASN A 124 -21.32 5.29 0.31
N CYS A 125 -20.20 4.69 0.69
CA CYS A 125 -18.93 5.42 0.81
C CYS A 125 -18.48 5.94 -0.57
N GLY A 126 -18.60 5.14 -1.63
CA GLY A 126 -18.28 5.51 -3.01
C GLY A 126 -19.03 6.76 -3.45
N ARG A 127 -20.36 6.77 -3.25
CA ARG A 127 -21.23 7.93 -3.54
C ARG A 127 -20.74 9.19 -2.82
N SER A 128 -20.35 9.10 -1.55
CA SER A 128 -19.82 10.24 -0.78
C SER A 128 -18.49 10.77 -1.35
N LYS A 129 -17.73 9.94 -2.07
CA LYS A 129 -16.45 10.31 -2.72
C LYS A 129 -16.60 10.65 -4.19
N GLY A 130 -17.83 10.64 -4.72
CA GLY A 130 -18.11 10.94 -6.13
C GLY A 130 -17.93 9.75 -7.07
N ILE A 131 -17.64 8.54 -6.56
CA ILE A 131 -17.57 7.33 -7.38
C ILE A 131 -18.99 6.79 -7.55
N PHE A 132 -19.41 6.60 -8.80
CA PHE A 132 -20.66 5.91 -9.11
C PHE A 132 -20.39 4.40 -9.12
N ILE A 133 -21.05 3.66 -8.23
CA ILE A 133 -20.91 2.21 -8.09
C ILE A 133 -22.30 1.61 -8.15
N GLU A 134 -22.57 0.81 -9.18
CA GLU A 134 -23.81 0.05 -9.30
C GLU A 134 -23.88 -1.08 -8.27
N CYS A 135 -25.05 -1.69 -8.12
CA CYS A 135 -25.15 -2.94 -7.37
C CYS A 135 -24.25 -4.02 -8.02
N PRO A 136 -23.55 -4.85 -7.21
CA PRO A 136 -22.73 -5.93 -7.77
C PRO A 136 -23.63 -6.91 -8.53
N HIS A 137 -23.18 -7.35 -9.70
CA HIS A 137 -23.92 -8.30 -10.53
C HIS A 137 -24.06 -9.67 -9.86
N SER A 138 -23.06 -10.07 -9.09
CA SER A 138 -23.09 -11.31 -8.33
C SER A 138 -22.28 -11.24 -7.04
N LEU A 139 -22.72 -12.00 -6.04
CA LEU A 139 -22.03 -12.28 -4.80
C LEU A 139 -21.69 -13.77 -4.79
N VAL A 140 -20.42 -14.10 -5.02
CA VAL A 140 -19.96 -15.47 -5.24
C VAL A 140 -19.21 -15.99 -4.02
N ASP A 141 -19.83 -16.92 -3.29
CA ASP A 141 -19.16 -17.64 -2.21
C ASP A 141 -18.37 -18.84 -2.72
N GLU A 142 -17.26 -19.13 -2.06
CA GLU A 142 -16.51 -20.37 -2.23
C GLU A 142 -17.31 -21.56 -1.70
N ASP A 143 -17.28 -22.67 -2.43
CA ASP A 143 -17.88 -23.92 -1.96
C ASP A 143 -17.14 -24.46 -0.73
N SER A 144 -17.89 -24.90 0.27
CA SER A 144 -17.33 -25.42 1.53
C SER A 144 -16.34 -26.57 1.32
N GLN A 145 -16.55 -27.39 0.28
CA GLN A 145 -15.68 -28.50 -0.10
C GLN A 145 -14.34 -28.04 -0.65
N SER A 146 -14.31 -26.90 -1.35
CA SER A 146 -13.10 -26.33 -1.96
C SER A 146 -12.09 -25.84 -0.93
N ARG A 147 -12.50 -25.58 0.32
CA ARG A 147 -11.60 -25.17 1.40
C ARG A 147 -10.45 -26.16 1.68
N ARG A 148 -10.64 -27.43 1.33
CA ARG A 148 -9.64 -28.49 1.49
C ARG A 148 -8.70 -28.63 0.29
N CYS A 149 -9.02 -27.99 -0.83
CA CYS A 149 -8.18 -27.99 -2.03
C CYS A 149 -6.98 -27.07 -1.87
N SER A 150 -6.00 -27.20 -2.78
CA SER A 150 -4.87 -26.30 -2.83
C SER A 150 -5.31 -24.86 -3.17
N PRO A 151 -4.53 -23.83 -2.79
CA PRO A 151 -4.87 -22.43 -3.06
C PRO A 151 -5.09 -22.11 -4.56
N VAL A 152 -4.35 -22.78 -5.44
CA VAL A 152 -4.48 -22.62 -6.89
C VAL A 152 -5.80 -23.20 -7.37
N GLU A 153 -6.14 -24.43 -6.99
CA GLU A 153 -7.42 -25.06 -7.35
C GLU A 153 -8.63 -24.28 -6.83
N ARG A 154 -8.53 -23.71 -5.61
CA ARG A 154 -9.57 -22.84 -5.04
C ARG A 154 -9.82 -21.62 -5.92
N VAL A 155 -8.76 -20.99 -6.42
CA VAL A 155 -8.85 -19.84 -7.33
C VAL A 155 -9.45 -20.24 -8.67
N GLU A 156 -9.05 -21.37 -9.26
CA GLU A 156 -9.61 -21.86 -10.52
C GLU A 156 -11.13 -22.09 -10.41
N LYS A 157 -11.57 -22.84 -9.38
CA LYS A 157 -12.99 -23.10 -9.14
C LYS A 157 -13.79 -21.81 -8.91
N MET A 158 -13.23 -20.86 -8.16
CA MET A 158 -13.88 -19.55 -7.97
C MET A 158 -14.09 -18.84 -9.31
N PHE A 159 -13.11 -18.89 -10.21
CA PHE A 159 -13.24 -18.29 -11.54
C PHE A 159 -14.31 -18.94 -12.40
N GLU A 160 -14.45 -20.27 -12.35
CA GLU A 160 -15.55 -20.95 -13.05
C GLU A 160 -16.91 -20.45 -12.56
N LYS A 161 -17.07 -20.31 -11.25
CA LYS A 161 -18.30 -19.77 -10.65
C LYS A 161 -18.55 -18.33 -11.07
N VAL A 162 -17.51 -17.48 -11.05
CA VAL A 162 -17.63 -16.08 -11.46
C VAL A 162 -18.03 -15.97 -12.94
N LYS A 163 -17.40 -16.76 -13.83
CA LYS A 163 -17.73 -16.80 -15.26
C LYS A 163 -19.16 -17.26 -15.51
N ALA A 164 -19.63 -18.28 -14.79
CA ALA A 164 -21.01 -18.75 -14.90
C ALA A 164 -22.03 -17.74 -14.36
N SER A 165 -21.62 -16.87 -13.44
CA SER A 165 -22.51 -15.91 -12.75
C SER A 165 -22.60 -14.54 -13.42
N LEU A 166 -21.75 -14.25 -14.42
CA LEU A 166 -21.66 -12.94 -15.05
C LEU A 166 -21.97 -13.02 -16.54
N PRO A 167 -22.70 -12.05 -17.11
CA PRO A 167 -23.05 -12.04 -18.53
C PRO A 167 -21.85 -11.74 -19.45
N GLY A 168 -20.72 -11.33 -18.87
CA GLY A 168 -19.50 -10.96 -19.58
C GLY A 168 -18.36 -10.66 -18.59
N PRO A 169 -17.18 -10.25 -19.09
CA PRO A 169 -16.06 -9.93 -18.23
C PRO A 169 -16.36 -8.71 -17.33
N PRO A 170 -16.12 -8.80 -16.01
CA PRO A 170 -16.30 -7.68 -15.10
C PRO A 170 -15.16 -6.66 -15.25
N GLU A 171 -15.47 -5.39 -14.99
CA GLU A 171 -14.51 -4.29 -14.85
C GLU A 171 -13.67 -4.46 -13.58
N PHE A 172 -14.29 -5.00 -12.54
CA PHE A 172 -13.73 -5.05 -11.20
C PHE A 172 -14.21 -6.27 -10.40
N LEU A 173 -13.30 -6.89 -9.64
CA LEU A 173 -13.64 -7.91 -8.65
C LEU A 173 -13.15 -7.52 -7.25
N LEU A 174 -14.08 -7.44 -6.30
CA LEU A 174 -13.77 -7.31 -4.88
C LEU A 174 -13.59 -8.70 -4.27
N CYS A 175 -12.38 -9.02 -3.84
CA CYS A 175 -12.02 -10.32 -3.28
C CYS A 175 -11.93 -10.26 -1.75
N LEU A 176 -12.79 -11.03 -1.07
CA LEU A 176 -12.82 -11.14 0.38
C LEU A 176 -11.96 -12.35 0.79
N LEU A 177 -10.91 -12.06 1.54
CA LEU A 177 -9.97 -13.07 2.05
C LEU A 177 -10.29 -13.40 3.51
N PRO A 178 -10.18 -14.68 3.91
CA PRO A 178 -10.49 -15.11 5.27
C PRO A 178 -9.45 -14.63 6.27
N GLU A 179 -8.23 -14.37 5.81
CA GLU A 179 -7.10 -14.00 6.66
C GLU A 179 -6.42 -12.71 6.18
N ARG A 180 -6.12 -11.83 7.13
CA ARG A 180 -5.49 -10.53 6.84
C ARG A 180 -3.99 -10.64 6.50
N LYS A 181 -3.29 -11.60 7.08
CA LYS A 181 -1.83 -11.77 6.94
C LYS A 181 -1.56 -13.15 6.38
N ASN A 182 -0.63 -13.25 5.43
CA ASN A 182 -0.15 -14.52 4.87
C ASN A 182 -1.24 -15.42 4.26
N CYS A 183 -2.32 -14.84 3.73
CA CYS A 183 -3.34 -15.61 3.03
C CYS A 183 -2.74 -16.19 1.74
N ASP A 184 -2.71 -17.51 1.67
CA ASP A 184 -2.17 -18.32 0.57
C ASP A 184 -2.95 -18.15 -0.75
N ILE A 185 -4.21 -17.70 -0.69
CA ILE A 185 -5.05 -17.38 -1.86
C ILE A 185 -4.60 -16.10 -2.56
N TYR A 186 -4.02 -15.13 -1.85
CA TYR A 186 -3.72 -13.81 -2.42
C TYR A 186 -2.80 -13.90 -3.65
N GLY A 187 -1.73 -14.69 -3.56
CA GLY A 187 -0.75 -14.86 -4.64
C GLY A 187 -1.36 -15.46 -5.91
N PRO A 188 -1.95 -16.68 -5.85
CA PRO A 188 -2.63 -17.30 -6.98
C PRO A 188 -3.75 -16.43 -7.56
N TRP A 189 -4.58 -15.80 -6.71
CA TRP A 189 -5.65 -14.89 -7.15
C TRP A 189 -5.09 -13.72 -7.96
N LYS A 190 -4.02 -13.09 -7.47
CA LYS A 190 -3.36 -11.98 -8.18
C LYS A 190 -2.72 -12.42 -9.48
N LYS A 191 -2.03 -13.56 -9.48
CA LYS A 191 -1.40 -14.13 -10.68
C LYS A 191 -2.44 -14.39 -11.77
N LYS A 192 -3.52 -15.10 -11.45
CA LYS A 192 -4.60 -15.44 -12.40
C LYS A 192 -5.22 -14.19 -13.04
N ASN A 193 -5.52 -13.18 -12.21
CA ASN A 193 -6.12 -11.93 -12.69
C ASN A 193 -5.15 -11.09 -13.54
N LEU A 194 -3.87 -11.00 -13.15
CA LEU A 194 -2.88 -10.18 -13.85
C LEU A 194 -2.40 -10.82 -15.16
N HIS A 195 -2.14 -12.13 -15.15
CA HIS A 195 -1.51 -12.83 -16.26
C HIS A 195 -2.51 -13.40 -17.27
N GLU A 196 -3.66 -13.90 -16.81
CA GLU A 196 -4.55 -14.69 -17.67
C GLU A 196 -5.85 -13.95 -18.00
N MET A 197 -6.45 -13.29 -17.01
CA MET A 197 -7.80 -12.72 -17.17
C MET A 197 -7.80 -11.22 -17.51
N GLY A 198 -6.75 -10.48 -17.13
CA GLY A 198 -6.69 -9.02 -17.29
C GLY A 198 -7.71 -8.24 -16.46
N ILE A 199 -8.24 -8.81 -15.37
CA ILE A 199 -9.31 -8.20 -14.56
C ILE A 199 -8.72 -7.44 -13.37
N VAL A 200 -9.19 -6.21 -13.15
CA VAL A 200 -8.79 -5.40 -12.01
C VAL A 200 -9.37 -5.96 -10.72
N THR A 201 -8.51 -6.16 -9.71
CA THR A 201 -8.92 -6.73 -8.41
C THR A 201 -8.52 -5.89 -7.21
N GLN A 202 -9.39 -5.85 -6.21
CA GLN A 202 -9.07 -5.35 -4.87
C GLN A 202 -9.39 -6.43 -3.84
N CYS A 203 -8.38 -6.82 -3.06
CA CYS A 203 -8.56 -7.77 -1.98
C CYS A 203 -8.78 -7.02 -0.67
N ILE A 204 -9.72 -7.46 0.16
CA ILE A 204 -9.88 -7.02 1.55
C ILE A 204 -10.00 -8.24 2.46
N ALA A 205 -9.56 -8.10 3.70
CA ALA A 205 -9.82 -9.06 4.76
C ALA A 205 -10.86 -8.43 5.70
N PRO A 206 -12.12 -8.89 5.68
CA PRO A 206 -13.18 -8.32 6.51
C PRO A 206 -12.81 -8.27 7.99
N SER A 207 -13.17 -7.19 8.68
CA SER A 207 -12.98 -7.05 10.12
C SER A 207 -14.04 -6.13 10.74
N ASN A 208 -14.23 -6.24 12.05
CA ASN A 208 -15.19 -5.41 12.78
C ASN A 208 -14.81 -3.91 12.83
N LYS A 209 -13.62 -3.53 12.34
CA LYS A 209 -13.11 -2.15 12.34
C LYS A 209 -13.23 -1.46 10.98
N MET A 210 -14.01 -2.02 10.06
CA MET A 210 -14.29 -1.38 8.77
C MET A 210 -15.28 -0.23 9.02
N ASN A 211 -14.79 1.00 8.83
CA ASN A 211 -15.54 2.23 8.93
C ASN A 211 -15.38 3.03 7.62
N ASP A 212 -16.02 4.20 7.53
CA ASP A 212 -15.95 5.06 6.35
C ASP A 212 -14.52 5.39 5.93
N GLN A 213 -13.59 5.57 6.89
CA GLN A 213 -12.19 5.82 6.59
C GLN A 213 -11.51 4.59 5.95
N TYR A 214 -11.87 3.38 6.39
CA TYR A 214 -11.42 2.14 5.77
C TYR A 214 -11.91 2.03 4.33
N PHE A 215 -13.22 2.19 4.11
CA PHE A 215 -13.80 2.13 2.77
C PHE A 215 -13.25 3.23 1.86
N THR A 216 -13.07 4.45 2.37
CA THR A 216 -12.39 5.53 1.64
C THR A 216 -11.01 5.09 1.18
N ASN A 217 -10.18 4.50 2.05
CA ASN A 217 -8.83 4.03 1.69
C ASN A 217 -8.82 2.84 0.72
N VAL A 218 -9.91 2.07 0.66
CA VAL A 218 -10.13 1.01 -0.34
C VAL A 218 -10.52 1.63 -1.67
N LEU A 219 -11.46 2.57 -1.66
CA LEU A 219 -11.95 3.28 -2.85
C LEU A 219 -10.84 4.10 -3.53
N LEU A 220 -9.95 4.74 -2.76
CA LEU A 220 -8.76 5.41 -3.32
C LEU A 220 -7.89 4.45 -4.15
N LYS A 221 -7.82 3.16 -3.77
CA LYS A 221 -7.09 2.15 -4.54
C LYS A 221 -7.89 1.65 -5.74
N ILE A 222 -9.19 1.47 -5.58
CA ILE A 222 -10.08 1.02 -6.66
C ILE A 222 -10.10 2.06 -7.78
N ASN A 223 -10.31 3.34 -7.44
CA ASN A 223 -10.31 4.44 -8.39
C ASN A 223 -9.02 4.49 -9.22
N ALA A 224 -7.86 4.48 -8.55
CA ALA A 224 -6.56 4.50 -9.22
C ALA A 224 -6.32 3.27 -10.12
N LYS A 225 -6.78 2.08 -9.72
CA LYS A 225 -6.63 0.86 -10.53
C LYS A 225 -7.53 0.80 -11.75
N LEU A 226 -8.65 1.53 -11.71
CA LEU A 226 -9.59 1.63 -12.81
C LEU A 226 -9.32 2.88 -13.68
N GLY A 227 -8.19 3.56 -13.47
CA GLY A 227 -7.74 4.69 -14.28
C GLY A 227 -8.17 6.08 -13.78
N GLY A 228 -8.92 6.17 -12.68
CA GLY A 228 -9.31 7.46 -12.10
C GLY A 228 -8.20 8.14 -11.30
N MET A 229 -8.37 9.45 -11.08
CA MET A 229 -7.42 10.29 -10.35
C MET A 229 -8.02 10.72 -9.01
N ASN A 230 -7.32 10.45 -7.90
CA ASN A 230 -7.83 10.80 -6.57
C ASN A 230 -7.69 12.31 -6.28
N SER A 231 -6.52 12.86 -6.59
CA SER A 231 -6.14 14.27 -6.39
C SER A 231 -5.04 14.65 -7.36
N LYS A 232 -4.93 15.94 -7.67
CA LYS A 232 -3.85 16.54 -8.47
C LYS A 232 -3.08 17.55 -7.62
N LEU A 233 -1.80 17.83 -7.90
CA LEU A 233 -1.13 18.96 -7.24
C LEU A 233 -1.76 20.27 -7.73
N ALA A 234 -1.98 21.24 -6.85
CA ALA A 234 -2.55 22.53 -7.27
C ALA A 234 -1.66 23.26 -8.29
N LEU A 235 -0.34 23.13 -8.15
CA LEU A 235 0.63 23.64 -9.12
C LEU A 235 0.54 22.91 -10.46
N GLU A 236 0.36 21.59 -10.46
CA GLU A 236 0.19 20.79 -11.68
C GLU A 236 -1.13 21.12 -12.38
N HIS A 237 -2.20 21.32 -11.61
CA HIS A 237 -3.50 21.75 -12.13
C HIS A 237 -3.42 23.12 -12.80
N ARG A 238 -2.59 24.02 -12.28
CA ARG A 238 -2.33 25.36 -12.85
C ARG A 238 -1.19 25.40 -13.88
N GLN A 239 -0.56 24.26 -14.20
CA GLN A 239 0.61 24.18 -15.09
C GLN A 239 1.79 25.07 -14.64
N MET A 240 2.06 25.08 -13.34
CA MET A 240 3.06 25.93 -12.68
C MET A 240 4.19 25.16 -12.01
N ILE A 241 4.34 23.85 -12.24
CA ILE A 241 5.51 23.13 -11.75
C ILE A 241 6.70 23.49 -12.65
N PRO A 242 7.72 24.19 -12.12
CA PRO A 242 8.87 24.60 -12.91
C PRO A 242 9.53 23.39 -13.55
N VAL A 243 9.96 23.52 -14.82
CA VAL A 243 10.52 22.45 -15.66
C VAL A 243 9.52 21.37 -16.04
N VAL A 244 8.81 20.77 -15.08
CA VAL A 244 7.95 19.60 -15.32
C VAL A 244 6.76 19.91 -16.22
N THR A 245 6.06 21.03 -15.98
CA THR A 245 4.83 21.37 -16.72
C THR A 245 5.05 22.35 -17.89
N GLN A 246 6.25 22.91 -18.00
CA GLN A 246 6.59 23.92 -19.03
C GLN A 246 7.17 23.28 -20.30
N ILE A 247 7.80 22.12 -20.17
CA ILE A 247 8.34 21.33 -21.28
C ILE A 247 7.91 19.87 -21.10
N PRO A 248 7.67 19.11 -22.18
CA PRO A 248 7.37 17.68 -22.08
C PRO A 248 8.45 16.96 -21.26
N THR A 249 8.06 16.52 -20.06
CA THR A 249 8.99 15.94 -19.08
C THR A 249 8.52 14.54 -18.70
N LEU A 250 9.43 13.58 -18.80
CA LEU A 250 9.22 12.19 -18.37
C LEU A 250 9.81 12.00 -16.96
N ILE A 251 8.96 11.62 -15.99
CA ILE A 251 9.43 11.24 -14.65
C ILE A 251 9.51 9.72 -14.56
N LEU A 252 10.69 9.19 -14.21
CA LEU A 252 10.96 7.77 -14.09
C LEU A 252 11.26 7.39 -12.63
N GLY A 253 10.54 6.40 -12.11
CA GLY A 253 10.84 5.71 -10.86
C GLY A 253 11.31 4.30 -11.15
N MET A 254 12.45 3.90 -10.58
CA MET A 254 13.00 2.55 -10.74
C MET A 254 13.28 1.95 -9.36
N ASP A 255 12.91 0.69 -9.17
CA ASP A 255 13.17 -0.08 -7.95
C ASP A 255 13.61 -1.51 -8.29
N VAL A 256 14.44 -2.09 -7.43
CA VAL A 256 14.86 -3.48 -7.52
C VAL A 256 14.56 -4.18 -6.20
N SER A 257 13.73 -5.22 -6.28
CA SER A 257 13.36 -6.05 -5.15
C SER A 257 14.11 -7.38 -5.18
N HIS A 258 14.75 -7.73 -4.07
CA HIS A 258 15.49 -8.98 -3.90
C HIS A 258 14.68 -10.03 -3.13
N GLY A 259 15.09 -11.30 -3.26
CA GLY A 259 14.59 -12.39 -2.44
C GLY A 259 14.82 -12.15 -0.94
N SER A 260 14.00 -12.80 -0.11
CA SER A 260 14.21 -12.77 1.36
C SER A 260 15.56 -13.36 1.76
N PRO A 261 16.15 -12.95 2.91
CA PRO A 261 17.42 -13.49 3.37
C PRO A 261 17.44 -15.02 3.38
N GLY A 262 18.48 -15.61 2.80
CA GLY A 262 18.64 -17.08 2.68
C GLY A 262 17.97 -17.71 1.46
N ARG A 263 17.33 -16.94 0.57
CA ARG A 263 16.80 -17.41 -0.71
C ARG A 263 17.60 -16.86 -1.88
N ALA A 264 18.81 -17.40 -2.08
CA ALA A 264 19.72 -17.00 -3.15
C ALA A 264 19.26 -17.47 -4.54
N ASP A 265 18.30 -18.39 -4.59
CA ASP A 265 17.70 -18.98 -5.79
C ASP A 265 16.58 -18.13 -6.41
N ILE A 266 16.10 -17.10 -5.69
CA ILE A 266 15.05 -16.21 -6.19
C ILE A 266 15.68 -15.08 -7.01
N PRO A 267 15.26 -14.87 -8.27
CA PRO A 267 15.77 -13.77 -9.07
C PRO A 267 15.36 -12.43 -8.47
N SER A 268 16.21 -11.43 -8.68
CA SER A 268 15.86 -10.04 -8.36
C SER A 268 14.87 -9.51 -9.40
N ILE A 269 13.87 -8.75 -8.97
CA ILE A 269 12.84 -8.18 -9.85
C ILE A 269 13.09 -6.68 -9.95
N ALA A 270 13.36 -6.21 -11.16
CA ALA A 270 13.43 -4.79 -11.47
C ALA A 270 12.05 -4.29 -11.96
N ALA A 271 11.62 -3.14 -11.46
CA ALA A 271 10.39 -2.47 -11.87
C ALA A 271 10.70 -1.02 -12.25
N SER A 272 10.16 -0.58 -13.39
CA SER A 272 10.21 0.81 -13.85
C SER A 272 8.81 1.35 -14.06
N HIS A 273 8.55 2.54 -13.54
CA HIS A 273 7.31 3.28 -13.74
C HIS A 273 7.61 4.62 -14.41
N SER A 274 6.81 4.99 -15.41
CA SER A 274 6.86 6.29 -16.06
C SER A 274 5.59 7.07 -15.79
N LEU A 275 5.73 8.36 -15.51
CA LEU A 275 4.64 9.31 -15.60
C LEU A 275 4.72 9.99 -16.96
N ASN A 276 3.72 9.76 -17.81
CA ASN A 276 3.59 10.44 -19.09
C ASN A 276 2.38 11.36 -19.04
N GLU A 277 2.60 12.66 -18.87
CA GLU A 277 1.55 13.66 -19.13
C GLU A 277 1.41 13.82 -20.64
N GLN A 278 0.80 12.82 -21.31
CA GLN A 278 0.16 13.12 -22.58
C GLN A 278 -1.08 13.93 -22.26
N GLN A 279 -0.94 15.26 -22.36
CA GLN A 279 -2.09 16.12 -22.59
C GLN A 279 -2.79 15.60 -23.85
N ALA A 280 -3.92 14.94 -23.67
CA ALA A 280 -4.88 14.76 -24.74
C ALA A 280 -5.25 16.16 -25.22
N GLN A 281 -4.70 16.56 -26.36
CA GLN A 281 -5.22 17.65 -27.18
C GLN A 281 -6.55 17.24 -27.78
#